data_AF-K9TIW3-F1
#
_entry.id   AF-K9TIW3-F1
#
_cell.length_a   1.000
_cell.length_b   1.000
_cell.length_c   1.000
_cell.angle_alpha   90.00
_cell.angle_beta   90.00
_cell.angle_gamma   90.00
#
_symmetry.space_group_name_H-M   'P 1'
#
loop_
_entity.id
_entity.type
_entity.pdbx_description
1 polymer ?
#
loop_
_entity_poly.entity_id
_entity_poly.type
_entity_poly.pdbx_seq_one_letter_code
_entity_poly.pdbx_strand_id
1 'polypeptide(L)'
;MNLKTPGSLLIFGMAIAAGCLGLPWRATGEATAIVGNCAEFDCSELLNELQESFPEAIAEAKSQCSEPQFIGMNLWEQNESRRVSLFCWNGERDNTAGYREGVSLGLFPVPGEEDSFGSSWGCFDSRCEEQVNALQETYPEEMRNHEIQCGLVGGDLNLLVSESEQKIDIQCVFSAGVIFVDIDDDGVSDGENSRGTFVDNILGAFPLP
;
A
#
# COMPACT_ATOMS: atom_id res chain seq x y z
N MET A 1 36.30 -57.92 -54.34
CA MET A 1 36.78 -56.74 -55.09
C MET A 1 37.27 -55.71 -54.09
N ASN A 2 38.56 -55.36 -54.18
CA ASN A 2 39.26 -54.12 -53.76
C ASN A 2 39.00 -53.54 -52.35
N LEU A 3 39.98 -53.60 -51.42
CA LEU A 3 41.08 -52.60 -51.20
C LEU A 3 40.50 -51.22 -50.84
N LYS A 4 40.72 -50.57 -49.69
CA LYS A 4 41.97 -50.27 -48.96
C LYS A 4 41.65 -49.59 -47.60
N THR A 5 42.44 -49.89 -46.59
CA THR A 5 42.71 -49.15 -45.32
C THR A 5 43.51 -47.84 -45.57
N PRO A 6 44.12 -47.15 -44.57
CA PRO A 6 43.65 -46.50 -43.31
C PRO A 6 44.21 -45.03 -43.17
N GLY A 7 43.97 -44.34 -42.03
CA GLY A 7 44.74 -43.14 -41.59
C GLY A 7 44.05 -42.41 -40.43
N SER A 8 44.46 -42.60 -39.16
CA SER A 8 45.48 -41.86 -38.39
C SER A 8 45.28 -40.34 -38.31
N LEU A 9 44.94 -39.79 -37.12
CA LEU A 9 45.82 -38.92 -36.31
C LEU A 9 45.13 -38.28 -35.07
N LEU A 10 45.82 -38.38 -33.94
CA LEU A 10 46.07 -37.39 -32.84
C LEU A 10 44.96 -36.75 -31.97
N ILE A 11 44.98 -37.20 -30.72
CA ILE A 11 44.96 -36.52 -29.39
C ILE A 11 44.97 -34.97 -29.38
N PHE A 12 44.11 -34.38 -28.52
CA PHE A 12 44.30 -33.28 -27.53
C PHE A 12 42.88 -32.73 -27.24
N GLY A 13 42.27 -32.91 -26.06
CA GLY A 13 42.57 -32.16 -24.85
C GLY A 13 41.55 -31.00 -24.69
N MET A 14 40.54 -31.16 -23.82
CA MET A 14 40.02 -30.11 -22.93
C MET A 14 38.76 -30.61 -22.19
N ALA A 15 38.85 -30.65 -20.87
CA ALA A 15 37.69 -30.64 -20.00
C ALA A 15 37.09 -29.21 -19.99
N ILE A 16 35.78 -29.09 -20.14
CA ILE A 16 35.03 -27.92 -19.69
C ILE A 16 33.91 -28.44 -18.80
N ALA A 17 34.08 -28.23 -17.50
CA ALA A 17 32.99 -28.22 -16.55
C ALA A 17 32.21 -26.91 -16.75
N ALA A 18 30.95 -27.01 -17.15
CA ALA A 18 29.90 -26.00 -17.00
C ALA A 18 28.59 -26.78 -17.19
N GLY A 19 27.76 -27.01 -16.18
CA GLY A 19 27.22 -26.01 -15.29
C GLY A 19 25.85 -25.61 -15.83
N CYS A 20 24.82 -26.41 -15.55
CA CYS A 20 23.42 -26.00 -15.54
C CYS A 20 22.70 -26.82 -14.47
N LEU A 21 23.08 -26.61 -13.21
CA LEU A 21 22.13 -26.78 -12.13
C LEU A 21 21.00 -25.79 -12.41
N GLY A 22 19.79 -26.31 -12.56
CA GLY A 22 18.60 -25.49 -12.65
C GLY A 22 18.53 -24.59 -11.44
N LEU A 23 18.80 -23.31 -11.65
CA LEU A 23 18.37 -22.27 -10.73
C LEU A 23 16.88 -22.02 -11.03
N PRO A 24 16.03 -21.92 -10.01
CA PRO A 24 14.65 -21.52 -10.20
C PRO A 24 14.68 -20.12 -10.81
N TRP A 25 13.89 -19.92 -11.86
CA TRP A 25 13.55 -18.60 -12.36
C TRP A 25 13.09 -17.77 -11.15
N ARG A 26 13.93 -16.85 -10.67
CA ARG A 26 13.43 -15.70 -9.94
C ARG A 26 12.56 -14.99 -10.95
N ALA A 27 11.26 -14.89 -10.68
CA ALA A 27 10.43 -13.87 -11.28
C ALA A 27 11.12 -12.53 -10.99
N THR A 28 11.84 -12.01 -11.98
CA THR A 28 12.14 -10.58 -12.03
C THR A 28 10.79 -9.96 -12.36
N GLY A 29 10.04 -9.59 -11.33
CA GLY A 29 8.84 -8.78 -11.51
C GLY A 29 9.25 -7.59 -12.35
N GLU A 30 8.69 -7.50 -13.55
CA GLU A 30 8.81 -6.32 -14.39
C GLU A 30 8.33 -5.14 -13.53
N ALA A 31 9.10 -4.06 -13.50
CA ALA A 31 8.80 -2.94 -12.62
C ALA A 31 7.47 -2.34 -13.06
N THR A 32 6.43 -2.55 -12.26
CA THR A 32 5.14 -1.87 -12.40
C THR A 32 5.41 -0.38 -12.57
N ALA A 33 4.95 0.21 -13.67
CA ALA A 33 5.17 1.63 -13.92
C ALA A 33 4.59 2.46 -12.76
N ILE A 34 5.31 3.51 -12.36
CA ILE A 34 4.87 4.43 -11.31
C ILE A 34 4.63 5.78 -11.99
N VAL A 35 3.40 6.25 -11.92
CA VAL A 35 2.95 7.51 -12.53
C VAL A 35 2.21 8.31 -11.48
N GLY A 36 2.31 9.64 -11.50
CA GLY A 36 1.64 10.44 -10.50
C GLY A 36 2.20 11.84 -10.30
N ASN A 37 1.61 12.54 -9.34
CA ASN A 37 2.09 13.81 -8.85
C ASN A 37 2.72 13.64 -7.47
N CYS A 38 4.05 13.60 -7.43
CA CYS A 38 4.83 13.44 -6.20
C CYS A 38 5.47 14.75 -5.74
N ALA A 39 4.91 15.88 -6.18
CA ALA A 39 5.38 17.24 -5.90
C ALA A 39 6.88 17.40 -6.22
N GLU A 40 7.70 17.70 -5.22
CA GLU A 40 9.15 17.86 -5.38
C GLU A 40 9.95 16.54 -5.47
N PHE A 41 9.33 15.40 -5.16
CA PHE A 41 9.98 14.09 -5.15
C PHE A 41 9.83 13.35 -6.49
N ASP A 42 10.79 12.49 -6.81
CA ASP A 42 10.58 11.45 -7.82
C ASP A 42 9.67 10.36 -7.24
N CYS A 43 8.64 9.96 -7.98
CA CYS A 43 7.67 8.98 -7.49
C CYS A 43 8.29 7.60 -7.22
N SER A 44 9.35 7.22 -7.93
CA SER A 44 10.02 5.95 -7.66
C SER A 44 10.88 6.03 -6.40
N GLU A 45 11.56 7.17 -6.18
CA GLU A 45 12.33 7.42 -4.97
C GLU A 45 11.42 7.45 -3.73
N LEU A 46 10.32 8.19 -3.78
CA LEU A 46 9.35 8.27 -2.68
C LEU A 46 8.73 6.90 -2.35
N LEU A 47 8.40 6.07 -3.36
CA LEU A 47 7.90 4.72 -3.11
C LEU A 47 8.96 3.83 -2.44
N ASN A 48 10.24 3.98 -2.79
CA ASN A 48 11.31 3.23 -2.15
C ASN A 48 11.49 3.64 -0.68
N GLU A 49 11.45 4.93 -0.37
CA GLU A 49 11.49 5.42 1.02
C GLU A 49 10.29 4.92 1.82
N LEU A 50 9.08 4.96 1.25
CA LEU A 50 7.90 4.35 1.87
C LEU A 50 8.08 2.85 2.11
N GLN A 51 8.73 2.14 1.20
CA GLN A 51 9.01 0.71 1.37
C GLN A 51 10.02 0.44 2.50
N GLU A 52 10.90 1.39 2.82
CA GLU A 52 11.79 1.28 3.98
C GLU A 52 11.07 1.56 5.30
N SER A 53 10.20 2.58 5.34
CA SER A 53 9.43 2.96 6.55
C SER A 53 8.25 2.01 6.84
N PHE A 54 7.57 1.53 5.80
CA PHE A 54 6.35 0.71 5.89
C PHE A 54 6.45 -0.58 5.04
N PRO A 55 7.45 -1.44 5.29
CA PRO A 55 7.79 -2.54 4.40
C PRO A 55 6.65 -3.53 4.17
N GLU A 56 5.91 -3.88 5.23
CA GLU A 56 4.81 -4.83 5.14
C GLU A 56 3.61 -4.25 4.37
N ALA A 57 3.20 -3.02 4.69
CA ALA A 57 2.07 -2.36 4.04
C ALA A 57 2.35 -2.06 2.56
N ILE A 58 3.57 -1.63 2.22
CA ILE A 58 3.96 -1.38 0.82
C ILE A 58 4.14 -2.68 0.04
N ALA A 59 4.66 -3.75 0.66
CA ALA A 59 4.72 -5.05 0.00
C ALA A 59 3.32 -5.60 -0.32
N GLU A 60 2.38 -5.48 0.63
CA GLU A 60 0.99 -5.86 0.44
C GLU A 60 0.33 -5.03 -0.68
N ALA A 61 0.47 -3.70 -0.64
CA ALA A 61 -0.02 -2.78 -1.68
C ALA A 61 0.50 -3.16 -3.08
N LYS A 62 1.80 -3.42 -3.22
CA LYS A 62 2.41 -3.82 -4.49
C LYS A 62 1.90 -5.19 -4.96
N SER A 63 1.58 -6.10 -4.04
CA SER A 63 1.05 -7.42 -4.40
C SER A 63 -0.36 -7.39 -4.97
N GLN A 64 -1.14 -6.34 -4.63
CA GLN A 64 -2.48 -6.10 -5.14
C GLN A 64 -2.52 -5.49 -6.55
N CYS A 65 -1.37 -5.06 -7.08
CA CYS A 65 -1.26 -4.45 -8.40
C CYS A 65 -0.36 -5.25 -9.32
N SER A 66 -0.93 -5.82 -10.38
CA SER A 66 -0.20 -6.69 -11.31
C SER A 66 -0.44 -6.31 -12.77
N GLU A 67 0.56 -6.51 -13.62
CA GLU A 67 0.45 -6.26 -15.06
C GLU A 67 -0.85 -6.86 -15.65
N PRO A 68 -1.61 -6.08 -16.46
CA PRO A 68 -1.24 -4.81 -17.09
C PRO A 68 -1.47 -3.55 -16.22
N GLN A 69 -1.81 -3.69 -14.94
CA GLN A 69 -2.05 -2.57 -14.04
C GLN A 69 -0.76 -1.86 -13.67
N PHE A 70 -0.88 -0.59 -13.24
CA PHE A 70 0.25 0.22 -12.79
C PHE A 70 -0.06 0.96 -11.48
N ILE A 71 0.99 1.43 -10.80
CA ILE A 71 0.85 2.15 -9.53
C ILE A 71 0.74 3.65 -9.81
N GLY A 72 -0.37 4.24 -9.37
CA GLY A 72 -0.55 5.68 -9.28
C GLY A 72 -0.08 6.21 -7.93
N MET A 73 0.50 7.40 -7.90
CA MET A 73 0.87 8.06 -6.64
C MET A 73 0.50 9.54 -6.63
N ASN A 74 -0.06 10.00 -5.52
CA ASN A 74 -0.42 11.40 -5.35
C ASN A 74 0.03 11.90 -3.97
N LEU A 75 0.86 12.94 -3.94
CA LEU A 75 1.22 13.66 -2.73
C LEU A 75 0.30 14.86 -2.57
N TRP A 76 -0.37 14.96 -1.42
CA TRP A 76 -1.32 16.01 -1.11
C TRP A 76 -1.28 16.40 0.37
N GLU A 77 -1.88 17.54 0.71
CA GLU A 77 -1.90 18.08 2.07
C GLU A 77 -3.29 17.96 2.71
N GLN A 78 -3.33 17.51 3.96
CA GLN A 78 -4.51 17.51 4.81
C GLN A 78 -4.18 18.05 6.20
N ASN A 79 -4.81 19.14 6.62
CA ASN A 79 -4.62 19.71 7.96
C ASN A 79 -3.13 19.90 8.32
N GLU A 80 -2.34 20.48 7.41
CA GLU A 80 -0.90 20.71 7.57
C GLU A 80 -0.03 19.42 7.60
N SER A 81 -0.61 18.24 7.40
CA SER A 81 0.10 16.97 7.25
C SER A 81 0.12 16.55 5.78
N ARG A 82 1.31 16.24 5.25
CA ARG A 82 1.47 15.73 3.89
C ARG A 82 1.24 14.23 3.85
N ARG A 83 0.51 13.78 2.83
CA ARG A 83 0.07 12.41 2.67
C ARG A 83 0.32 11.93 1.24
N VAL A 84 0.62 10.64 1.14
CA VAL A 84 0.87 9.96 -0.12
C VAL A 84 -0.23 8.92 -0.33
N SER A 85 -1.08 9.13 -1.31
CA SER A 85 -2.05 8.13 -1.75
C SER A 85 -1.42 7.23 -2.80
N LEU A 86 -1.56 5.92 -2.61
CA LEU A 86 -1.20 4.92 -3.61
C LEU A 86 -2.47 4.36 -4.26
N PHE A 87 -2.44 4.17 -5.57
CA PHE A 87 -3.53 3.60 -6.34
C PHE A 87 -3.02 2.47 -7.23
N CYS A 88 -3.87 1.48 -7.48
CA CYS A 88 -3.66 0.52 -8.56
C CYS A 88 -4.64 0.84 -9.69
N TRP A 89 -4.12 1.28 -10.82
CA TRP A 89 -4.88 1.66 -11.99
C TRP A 89 -4.92 0.53 -13.00
N ASN A 90 -6.09 0.30 -13.60
CA ASN A 90 -6.22 -0.65 -14.72
C ASN A 90 -5.31 -0.23 -15.88
N GLY A 91 -4.71 -1.18 -16.60
CA GLY A 91 -3.81 -0.89 -17.74
C GLY A 91 -4.48 -0.30 -18.97
N GLU A 92 -5.80 -0.47 -19.11
CA GLU A 92 -6.60 0.05 -20.21
C GLU A 92 -7.67 1.03 -19.71
N ARG A 93 -8.02 2.00 -20.55
CA ARG A 93 -9.18 2.89 -20.33
C ARG A 93 -10.47 2.15 -20.66
N ASP A 94 -11.56 2.52 -20.00
CA ASP A 94 -12.89 2.13 -20.43
C ASP A 94 -13.19 2.76 -21.81
N ASN A 95 -13.43 1.92 -22.81
CA ASN A 95 -13.63 2.38 -24.19
C ASN A 95 -14.92 3.18 -24.41
N THR A 96 -15.87 3.15 -23.47
CA THR A 96 -17.16 3.83 -23.56
C THR A 96 -17.13 5.15 -22.80
N ALA A 97 -16.66 5.10 -21.55
CA ALA A 97 -16.65 6.23 -20.65
C ALA A 97 -15.40 7.09 -20.83
N GLY A 98 -14.33 6.52 -21.38
CA GLY A 98 -13.11 7.21 -21.71
C GLY A 98 -12.24 7.51 -20.50
N TYR A 99 -12.48 6.98 -19.30
CA TYR A 99 -11.59 7.10 -18.14
C TYR A 99 -10.99 5.76 -17.78
N ARG A 100 -9.94 5.78 -16.96
CA ARG A 100 -9.34 4.61 -16.34
C ARG A 100 -9.89 4.44 -14.93
N GLU A 101 -10.16 3.21 -14.54
CA GLU A 101 -10.58 2.91 -13.16
C GLU A 101 -9.43 2.34 -12.35
N GLY A 102 -9.48 2.58 -11.04
CA GLY A 102 -8.51 2.07 -10.11
C GLY A 102 -9.04 1.96 -8.69
N VAL A 103 -8.23 1.38 -7.83
CA VAL A 103 -8.52 1.19 -6.40
C VAL A 103 -7.41 1.79 -5.55
N SER A 104 -7.75 2.30 -4.37
CA SER A 104 -6.74 2.73 -3.40
C SER A 104 -5.98 1.52 -2.87
N LEU A 105 -4.66 1.65 -2.78
CA LEU A 105 -3.75 0.70 -2.15
C LEU A 105 -3.36 1.12 -0.73
N GLY A 106 -3.69 2.34 -0.33
CA GLY A 106 -3.39 2.88 0.99
C GLY A 106 -3.03 4.36 0.97
N LEU A 107 -2.92 4.91 2.17
CA LEU A 107 -2.54 6.28 2.45
C LEU A 107 -1.34 6.27 3.39
N PHE A 108 -0.28 7.01 3.08
CA PHE A 108 0.95 6.96 3.86
C PHE A 108 1.39 8.37 4.26
N PRO A 109 2.11 8.55 5.38
CA PRO A 109 2.83 9.79 5.62
C PRO A 109 3.93 9.98 4.58
N VAL A 110 4.32 11.22 4.32
CA VAL A 110 5.64 11.48 3.72
C VAL A 110 6.71 10.98 4.69
N PRO A 111 7.75 10.26 4.22
CA PRO A 111 8.85 9.80 5.08
C PRO A 111 9.45 10.94 5.92
N GLY A 112 9.57 10.72 7.23
CA GLY A 112 10.03 11.72 8.19
C GLY A 112 8.93 12.65 8.75
N GLU A 113 7.69 12.53 8.28
CA GLU A 113 6.52 13.27 8.79
C GLU A 113 5.51 12.37 9.53
N GLU A 114 5.94 11.17 9.94
CA GLU A 114 5.09 10.16 10.56
C GLU A 114 4.41 10.69 11.82
N ASP A 115 5.06 11.54 12.61
CA ASP A 115 4.51 12.11 13.85
C ASP A 115 3.23 12.93 13.65
N SER A 116 3.07 13.54 12.47
CA SER A 116 1.87 14.33 12.12
C SER A 116 0.74 13.50 11.49
N PHE A 117 1.03 12.24 11.16
CA PHE A 117 0.12 11.37 10.43
C PHE A 117 -0.77 10.57 11.35
N GLY A 118 -2.04 10.41 10.98
CA GLY A 118 -2.95 9.55 11.70
C GLY A 118 -4.39 9.87 11.34
N SER A 119 -5.27 8.98 11.79
CA SER A 119 -6.71 9.20 11.80
C SER A 119 -7.10 10.22 12.86
N SER A 120 -8.11 11.04 12.56
CA SER A 120 -8.82 11.83 13.55
C SER A 120 -9.76 10.98 14.41
N TRP A 121 -10.08 11.48 15.60
CA TRP A 121 -11.12 10.92 16.47
C TRP A 121 -12.46 11.58 16.15
N GLY A 122 -13.47 10.76 15.82
CA GLY A 122 -14.85 11.15 15.59
C GLY A 122 -15.63 11.44 16.87
N CYS A 123 -15.07 12.23 17.79
CA CYS A 123 -15.77 12.61 19.01
C CYS A 123 -16.80 13.71 18.75
N PHE A 124 -18.05 13.46 19.13
CA PHE A 124 -19.17 14.41 18.96
C PHE A 124 -19.63 15.06 20.28
N ASP A 125 -19.05 14.66 21.41
CA ASP A 125 -19.32 15.23 22.73
C ASP A 125 -18.08 15.21 23.64
N SER A 126 -18.17 15.93 24.76
CA SER A 126 -17.06 16.07 25.72
C SER A 126 -16.73 14.75 26.44
N ARG A 127 -17.67 13.80 26.51
CA ARG A 127 -17.42 12.52 27.18
C ARG A 127 -16.51 11.64 26.33
N CYS A 128 -16.74 11.61 25.02
CA CYS A 128 -15.83 10.94 24.09
C CYS A 128 -14.42 11.54 24.18
N GLU A 129 -14.30 12.87 24.17
CA GLU A 129 -13.01 13.55 24.28
C GLU A 129 -12.28 13.21 25.59
N GLU A 130 -12.98 13.21 26.73
CA GLU A 130 -12.42 12.81 28.02
C GLU A 130 -11.89 11.36 28.01
N GLN A 131 -12.61 10.44 27.38
CA GLN A 131 -12.21 9.04 27.27
C GLN A 131 -11.00 8.86 26.34
N VAL A 132 -10.99 9.54 25.18
CA VAL A 132 -9.83 9.52 24.28
C VAL A 132 -8.59 10.04 25.00
N ASN A 133 -8.70 11.18 25.70
CA ASN A 133 -7.58 11.75 26.45
C ASN A 133 -7.08 10.79 27.53
N ALA A 134 -7.98 10.17 28.30
CA ALA A 134 -7.60 9.20 29.33
C ALA A 134 -6.88 7.97 28.74
N LEU A 135 -7.33 7.49 27.58
CA LEU A 135 -6.68 6.38 26.88
C LEU A 135 -5.31 6.78 26.31
N GLN A 136 -5.18 7.98 25.74
CA GLN A 136 -3.91 8.50 25.23
C GLN A 136 -2.89 8.74 26.36
N GLU A 137 -3.34 9.15 27.55
CA GLU A 137 -2.47 9.28 28.73
C GLU A 137 -2.03 7.92 29.28
N THR A 138 -2.91 6.92 29.26
CA THR A 138 -2.67 5.61 29.88
C THR A 138 -1.94 4.63 28.96
N TYR A 139 -2.26 4.65 27.65
CA TYR A 139 -1.79 3.73 26.62
C TYR A 139 -1.25 4.49 25.38
N PRO A 140 -0.30 5.44 25.55
CA PRO A 140 0.08 6.36 24.48
C PRO A 140 0.60 5.66 23.21
N GLU A 141 1.38 4.58 23.36
CA GLU A 141 1.96 3.85 22.23
C GLU A 141 0.89 3.08 21.45
N GLU A 142 -0.04 2.42 22.15
CA GLU A 142 -1.14 1.69 21.53
C GLU A 142 -2.11 2.64 20.81
N MET A 143 -2.47 3.75 21.44
CA MET A 143 -3.36 4.75 20.83
C MET A 143 -2.72 5.36 19.58
N ARG A 144 -1.43 5.71 19.64
CA ARG A 144 -0.68 6.18 18.47
C ARG A 144 -0.65 5.15 17.36
N ASN A 145 -0.41 3.88 17.68
CA ASN A 145 -0.42 2.81 16.69
C ASN A 145 -1.81 2.64 16.04
N HIS A 146 -2.91 2.77 16.80
CA HIS A 146 -4.27 2.74 16.25
C HIS A 146 -4.55 3.92 15.31
N GLU A 147 -4.08 5.12 15.64
CA GLU A 147 -4.17 6.30 14.77
C GLU A 147 -3.44 6.10 13.45
N ILE A 148 -2.22 5.53 13.48
CA ILE A 148 -1.47 5.20 12.26
C ILE A 148 -2.20 4.13 11.45
N GLN A 149 -2.56 3.01 12.07
CA GLN A 149 -3.21 1.88 11.40
C GLN A 149 -4.51 2.30 10.71
N CYS A 150 -5.34 3.11 11.38
CA CYS A 150 -6.57 3.61 10.77
C CYS A 150 -6.29 4.67 9.70
N GLY A 151 -5.29 5.52 9.92
CA GLY A 151 -4.84 6.49 8.92
C GLY A 151 -4.36 5.82 7.62
N LEU A 152 -3.70 4.66 7.71
CA LEU A 152 -3.18 3.93 6.54
C LEU A 152 -4.27 3.49 5.56
N VAL A 153 -5.49 3.28 6.04
CA VAL A 153 -6.66 2.93 5.23
C VAL A 153 -7.56 4.14 4.94
N GLY A 154 -7.13 5.35 5.31
CA GLY A 154 -7.92 6.57 5.19
C GLY A 154 -9.21 6.56 6.02
N GLY A 155 -9.20 5.88 7.16
CA GLY A 155 -10.34 5.77 8.05
C GLY A 155 -10.40 6.86 9.12
N ASP A 156 -11.51 6.83 9.87
CA ASP A 156 -11.77 7.62 11.06
C ASP A 156 -11.89 6.72 12.30
N LEU A 157 -11.40 7.20 13.45
CA LEU A 157 -11.46 6.46 14.72
C LEU A 157 -12.71 6.82 15.51
N ASN A 158 -13.34 5.82 16.11
CA ASN A 158 -14.49 5.95 16.99
C ASN A 158 -14.29 5.15 18.28
N LEU A 159 -14.95 5.58 19.36
CA LEU A 159 -15.05 4.83 20.61
C LEU A 159 -16.39 4.12 20.70
N LEU A 160 -16.35 2.81 20.95
CA LEU A 160 -17.53 2.03 21.30
C LEU A 160 -17.50 1.68 22.78
N VAL A 161 -18.30 2.40 23.56
CA VAL A 161 -18.37 2.23 25.01
C VAL A 161 -19.41 1.18 25.39
N SER A 162 -18.99 0.15 26.12
CA SER A 162 -19.89 -0.87 26.68
C SER A 162 -19.83 -0.84 28.21
N GLU A 163 -20.77 -0.10 28.80
CA GLU A 163 -20.92 0.03 30.26
C GLU A 163 -21.19 -1.33 30.94
N SER A 164 -21.95 -2.23 30.30
CA SER A 164 -22.23 -3.56 30.86
C SER A 164 -21.01 -4.45 30.93
N GLU A 165 -20.09 -4.30 29.97
CA GLU A 165 -18.86 -5.07 29.89
C GLU A 165 -17.65 -4.33 30.48
N GLN A 166 -17.87 -3.10 30.99
CA GLN A 166 -16.85 -2.22 31.54
C GLN A 166 -15.65 -2.05 30.59
N LYS A 167 -15.91 -1.82 29.30
CA LYS A 167 -14.88 -1.72 28.26
C LYS A 167 -15.14 -0.60 27.24
N ILE A 168 -14.07 -0.20 26.57
CA ILE A 168 -14.05 0.68 25.39
C ILE A 168 -13.38 -0.09 24.26
N ASP A 169 -14.07 -0.26 23.14
CA ASP A 169 -13.47 -0.78 21.91
C ASP A 169 -13.08 0.40 20.98
N ILE A 170 -11.86 0.37 20.44
CA ILE A 170 -11.38 1.33 19.43
C ILE A 170 -11.76 0.82 18.06
N GLN A 171 -12.61 1.55 17.36
CA GLN A 171 -13.11 1.20 16.04
C GLN A 171 -12.49 2.12 14.98
N CYS A 172 -11.91 1.54 13.93
CA CYS A 172 -11.58 2.23 12.70
C CYS A 172 -12.69 2.02 11.67
N VAL A 173 -13.25 3.11 11.16
CA VAL A 173 -14.32 3.11 10.16
C VAL A 173 -13.76 3.68 8.86
N PHE A 174 -13.85 2.92 7.76
CA PHE A 174 -13.34 3.35 6.46
C PHE A 174 -14.18 2.78 5.32
N SER A 175 -14.02 3.32 4.11
CA SER A 175 -14.71 2.82 2.92
C SER A 175 -13.83 1.82 2.16
N ALA A 176 -14.31 0.59 1.99
CA ALA A 176 -13.67 -0.43 1.16
C ALA A 176 -14.39 -0.58 -0.19
N GLY A 177 -13.64 -0.91 -1.24
CA GLY A 177 -14.19 -1.12 -2.58
C GLY A 177 -14.63 0.17 -3.29
N VAL A 178 -14.06 1.32 -2.91
CA VAL A 178 -14.17 2.57 -3.66
C VAL A 178 -13.50 2.37 -5.02
N ILE A 179 -14.17 2.81 -6.09
CA ILE A 179 -13.60 2.80 -7.44
C ILE A 179 -13.30 4.24 -7.82
N PHE A 180 -12.02 4.53 -8.01
CA PHE A 180 -11.52 5.84 -8.43
C PHE A 180 -11.44 5.92 -9.95
N VAL A 181 -11.43 7.14 -10.47
CA VAL A 181 -11.26 7.41 -11.90
C VAL A 181 -10.07 8.32 -12.16
N ASP A 182 -9.35 8.03 -13.26
CA ASP A 182 -8.29 8.83 -13.84
C ASP A 182 -8.72 9.19 -15.28
N ILE A 183 -8.94 10.48 -15.53
CA ILE A 183 -9.51 11.02 -16.76
C ILE A 183 -8.40 11.51 -17.70
N ASP A 184 -7.24 11.93 -17.21
CA ASP A 184 -6.18 12.54 -18.01
C ASP A 184 -4.88 11.70 -18.12
N ASP A 185 -4.89 10.48 -17.61
CA ASP A 185 -3.78 9.51 -17.58
C ASP A 185 -2.56 10.01 -16.78
N ASP A 186 -2.75 10.88 -15.79
CA ASP A 186 -1.66 11.35 -14.92
C ASP A 186 -1.41 10.45 -13.70
N GLY A 187 -2.22 9.39 -13.51
CA GLY A 187 -2.10 8.45 -12.40
C GLY A 187 -2.62 9.00 -11.06
N VAL A 188 -3.30 10.15 -11.07
CA VAL A 188 -3.96 10.77 -9.92
C VAL A 188 -5.49 10.61 -10.06
N SER A 189 -6.18 10.47 -8.93
CA SER A 189 -7.63 10.33 -8.94
C SER A 189 -8.34 11.67 -9.20
N ASP A 190 -9.17 11.72 -10.23
CA ASP A 190 -10.09 12.83 -10.55
C ASP A 190 -11.44 12.73 -9.83
N GLY A 191 -11.70 11.60 -9.17
CA GLY A 191 -12.94 11.38 -8.44
C GLY A 191 -13.26 9.90 -8.26
N GLU A 192 -14.52 9.62 -7.93
CA GLU A 192 -15.01 8.27 -7.64
C GLU A 192 -16.14 7.89 -8.60
N ASN A 193 -16.08 6.69 -9.17
CA ASN A 193 -17.20 6.06 -9.88
C ASN A 193 -18.09 5.25 -8.93
N SER A 194 -17.56 4.81 -7.79
CA SER A 194 -18.29 4.10 -6.74
C SER A 194 -17.74 4.48 -5.37
N ARG A 195 -18.65 4.67 -4.40
CA ARG A 195 -18.31 5.01 -3.00
C ARG A 195 -17.92 3.80 -2.14
N GLY A 196 -17.97 2.59 -2.70
CA GLY A 196 -17.70 1.37 -1.95
C GLY A 196 -18.72 1.11 -0.82
N THR A 197 -18.24 0.52 0.28
CA THR A 197 -19.03 0.20 1.48
C THR A 197 -18.24 0.51 2.73
N PHE A 198 -18.94 0.88 3.80
CA PHE A 198 -18.31 1.12 5.10
C PHE A 198 -17.89 -0.21 5.75
N VAL A 199 -16.68 -0.23 6.28
CA VAL A 199 -16.10 -1.32 7.04
C VAL A 199 -15.77 -0.81 8.45
N ASP A 200 -16.22 -1.59 9.42
CA ASP A 200 -15.98 -1.37 10.84
C ASP A 200 -14.93 -2.38 11.31
N ASN A 201 -13.74 -1.90 11.70
CA ASN A 201 -12.68 -2.75 12.21
C ASN A 201 -12.32 -2.40 13.66
N ILE A 202 -12.37 -3.38 14.56
CA ILE A 202 -11.96 -3.18 15.96
C ILE A 202 -10.45 -3.35 16.05
N LEU A 203 -9.75 -2.28 16.41
CA LEU A 203 -8.29 -2.26 16.52
C LEU A 203 -7.79 -2.67 17.90
N GLY A 204 -8.60 -2.46 18.94
CA GLY A 204 -8.23 -2.72 20.32
C GLY A 204 -9.41 -2.61 21.28
N ALA A 205 -9.24 -3.16 22.48
CA ALA A 205 -10.21 -3.11 23.56
C ALA A 205 -9.52 -2.78 24.88
N PHE A 206 -10.08 -1.82 25.61
CA PHE A 206 -9.52 -1.26 26.84
C PHE A 206 -10.56 -1.30 27.97
N PRO A 207 -10.14 -1.37 29.24
CA PRO A 207 -11.07 -1.22 30.35
C PRO A 207 -11.65 0.20 30.37
N LEU A 208 -12.90 0.33 30.82
CA LEU A 208 -13.45 1.66 31.13
C LEU A 208 -12.64 2.30 32.29
N PRO A 209 -12.25 3.58 32.17
CA PRO A 209 -11.57 4.33 33.23
C PRO A 209 -12.40 4.47 34.51
#